data_AF-A0A956C876-F1
#
_entry.id   AF-A0A956C876-F1
#
_cell.length_a   1.000
_cell.length_b   1.000
_cell.length_c   1.000
_cell.angle_alpha   90.00
_cell.angle_beta   90.00
_cell.angle_gamma   90.00
#
_symmetry.space_group_name_H-M   'P 1'
#
loop_
_entity.id
_entity.type
_entity.pdbx_description
1 polymer ?
#
loop_
_entity_poly.entity_id
_entity_poly.type
_entity_poly.pdbx_seq_one_letter_code
_entity_poly.pdbx_strand_id
1 'polypeptide(L)'
;RYNALSTDADVIMYNGHAGLGSNVRALANKGRFVSGKYLILWMNGCDTFAYVDGSLAQKRAALNPDDTVDGTKYLDIVTNAMPSYFHSNSNASTTLIKGLLSVDAPMTYEQMFSSVDRAQVVLVTGEEDNVFTPGMAIGPVAGGGGFTMEEGGSVAKGEQQRFETPEVPAGKYVVTLDHDAALPGGDADLYVKAGAPPTLSAWDCRPYAGGSKEQCFVTLAAPAKIHAMVVGYAARDNAYKLAIRSVPTPVNAWAGLEESGAVAKNEEKHFETPELDPGTYTFELSGTGDADLYVRTGAAPTSATWDCRPYKNGSAEKCDVVLQDRAKIFAMVRGYAAQSTFKLVGR
;
A
#
# COMPACT_ATOMS: atom_id res chain seq x y z
N ARG A 1 17.48 -5.12 29.10
CA ARG A 1 17.91 -5.32 27.70
C ARG A 1 17.38 -4.23 26.77
N TYR A 2 16.08 -3.91 26.80
CA TYR A 2 15.47 -2.84 26.00
C TYR A 2 16.20 -1.48 26.06
N ASN A 3 16.49 -0.95 27.27
CA ASN A 3 17.18 0.34 27.44
C ASN A 3 18.51 0.45 26.68
N ALA A 4 19.32 -0.61 26.69
CA ALA A 4 20.60 -0.62 25.98
C ALA A 4 20.39 -0.69 24.46
N LEU A 5 19.46 -1.52 24.00
CA LEU A 5 19.20 -1.72 22.57
C LEU A 5 18.44 -0.56 21.91
N SER A 6 17.61 0.16 22.66
CA SER A 6 16.83 1.30 22.12
C SER A 6 17.71 2.47 21.70
N THR A 7 18.94 2.55 22.20
CA THR A 7 19.88 3.63 21.85
C THR A 7 20.31 3.53 20.40
N ASP A 8 20.48 2.31 19.90
CA ASP A 8 21.03 2.03 18.57
C ASP A 8 19.98 1.45 17.61
N ALA A 9 18.77 1.16 18.05
CA ALA A 9 17.72 0.62 17.18
C ALA A 9 17.14 1.68 16.22
N ASP A 10 17.06 1.34 14.93
CA ASP A 10 16.31 2.11 13.92
C ASP A 10 14.84 1.65 13.85
N VAL A 11 14.59 0.38 14.22
CA VAL A 11 13.25 -0.21 14.30
C VAL A 11 13.08 -0.92 15.64
N ILE A 12 11.97 -0.64 16.32
CA ILE A 12 11.55 -1.36 17.53
C ILE A 12 10.22 -2.02 17.25
N MET A 13 10.15 -3.34 17.45
CA MET A 13 8.92 -4.11 17.24
C MET A 13 8.39 -4.65 18.58
N TYR A 14 7.11 -4.44 18.82
CA TYR A 14 6.38 -4.98 19.96
C TYR A 14 5.17 -5.77 19.46
N ASN A 15 5.23 -7.10 19.61
CA ASN A 15 4.17 -8.03 19.23
C ASN A 15 3.62 -8.70 20.50
N GLY A 16 2.56 -8.14 21.09
CA GLY A 16 2.07 -8.60 22.40
C GLY A 16 0.61 -8.28 22.69
N HIS A 17 0.02 -8.98 23.65
CA HIS A 17 -1.36 -8.78 24.08
C HIS A 17 -1.49 -7.54 24.99
N ALA A 18 -2.66 -6.87 24.90
CA ALA A 18 -2.90 -5.56 25.50
C ALA A 18 -2.74 -5.58 27.03
N GLY A 19 -1.59 -5.08 27.47
CA GLY A 19 -1.33 -4.56 28.81
C GLY A 19 -1.29 -3.03 28.82
N LEU A 20 -2.22 -2.40 28.08
CA LEU A 20 -2.61 -0.98 28.15
C LEU A 20 -1.49 0.04 27.85
N GLY A 21 -1.81 1.30 27.56
CA GLY A 21 -0.81 2.37 27.29
C GLY A 21 0.29 2.53 28.36
N SER A 22 0.16 1.84 29.50
CA SER A 22 1.23 1.59 30.47
C SER A 22 2.51 1.01 29.85
N ASN A 23 2.40 0.14 28.84
CA ASN A 23 3.55 -0.42 28.15
C ASN A 23 4.22 0.59 27.22
N VAL A 24 3.45 1.43 26.53
CA VAL A 24 4.00 2.54 25.71
C VAL A 24 4.75 3.52 26.61
N ARG A 25 4.13 3.95 27.71
CA ARG A 25 4.79 4.80 28.72
C ARG A 25 6.00 4.13 29.35
N ALA A 26 5.96 2.82 29.60
CA ALA A 26 7.11 2.08 30.12
C ALA A 26 8.24 1.97 29.10
N LEU A 27 7.94 1.77 27.82
CA LEU A 27 8.91 1.78 26.72
C LEU A 27 9.51 3.18 26.56
N ALA A 28 8.68 4.22 26.51
CA ALA A 28 9.12 5.60 26.50
C ALA A 28 10.05 5.88 27.68
N ASN A 29 9.64 5.59 28.93
CA ASN A 29 10.44 5.87 30.12
C ASN A 29 11.73 5.04 30.20
N LYS A 30 11.70 3.75 29.85
CA LYS A 30 12.85 2.85 29.94
C LYS A 30 13.80 2.97 28.75
N GLY A 31 13.35 3.50 27.62
CA GLY A 31 14.17 3.71 26.44
C GLY A 31 15.17 4.83 26.65
N ARG A 32 16.40 4.60 26.18
CA ARG A 32 17.40 5.64 25.96
C ARG A 32 17.41 5.92 24.45
N PHE A 33 17.26 7.20 24.10
CA PHE A 33 17.13 7.65 22.71
C PHE A 33 18.18 8.72 22.42
N VAL A 34 18.57 8.84 21.15
CA VAL A 34 19.56 9.81 20.68
C VAL A 34 18.86 10.91 19.88
N SER A 35 19.30 12.15 20.08
CA SER A 35 18.80 13.32 19.33
C SER A 35 19.10 13.16 17.84
N GLY A 36 18.15 13.56 16.98
CA GLY A 36 18.25 13.51 15.51
C GLY A 36 18.24 12.10 14.87
N LYS A 37 18.28 11.02 15.66
CA LYS A 37 18.23 9.65 15.14
C LYS A 37 16.80 9.27 14.80
N TYR A 38 16.50 8.77 13.60
CA TYR A 38 15.16 8.32 13.24
C TYR A 38 14.78 6.99 13.92
N LEU A 39 13.50 6.79 14.27
CA LEU A 39 12.99 5.57 14.88
C LEU A 39 11.62 5.18 14.30
N ILE A 40 11.48 3.93 13.88
CA ILE A 40 10.18 3.33 13.55
C ILE A 40 9.76 2.43 14.72
N LEU A 41 8.63 2.73 15.36
CA LEU A 41 8.03 1.91 16.40
C LEU A 41 6.84 1.12 15.83
N TRP A 42 7.01 -0.19 15.70
CA TRP A 42 5.94 -1.10 15.26
C TRP A 42 5.25 -1.74 16.45
N MET A 43 3.95 -1.50 16.59
CA MET A 43 3.09 -2.05 17.63
C MET A 43 2.06 -3.00 17.02
N ASN A 44 2.39 -4.30 16.98
CA ASN A 44 1.53 -5.35 16.43
C ASN A 44 0.76 -6.08 17.53
N GLY A 45 -0.35 -5.50 17.94
CA GLY A 45 -1.24 -6.12 18.92
C GLY A 45 -2.69 -5.97 18.51
N CYS A 46 -3.58 -6.59 19.27
CA CYS A 46 -5.01 -6.37 19.10
C CYS A 46 -5.34 -4.91 19.44
N ASP A 47 -5.86 -4.16 18.46
CA ASP A 47 -6.40 -2.80 18.65
C ASP A 47 -5.40 -1.81 19.30
N THR A 48 -4.13 -1.88 18.90
CA THR A 48 -3.06 -1.03 19.44
C THR A 48 -3.27 0.47 19.26
N PHE A 49 -3.99 0.89 18.21
CA PHE A 49 -4.25 2.31 17.93
C PHE A 49 -4.91 3.02 19.12
N ALA A 50 -5.88 2.38 19.77
CA ALA A 50 -6.58 2.95 20.92
C ALA A 50 -5.71 3.17 22.17
N TYR A 51 -4.49 2.61 22.20
CA TYR A 51 -3.62 2.58 23.39
C TYR A 51 -2.30 3.34 23.23
N VAL A 52 -1.97 3.78 22.02
CA VAL A 52 -0.82 4.66 21.80
C VAL A 52 -1.18 6.03 22.33
N ASP A 53 -0.35 6.53 23.25
CA ASP A 53 -0.42 7.91 23.73
C ASP A 53 0.79 8.70 23.23
N GLY A 54 0.71 10.03 23.36
CA GLY A 54 1.79 10.91 22.94
C GLY A 54 3.06 10.82 23.81
N SER A 55 3.17 9.91 24.78
CA SER A 55 4.29 9.91 25.73
C SER A 55 5.64 9.66 25.07
N LEU A 56 5.68 8.82 24.04
CA LEU A 56 6.91 8.58 23.28
C LEU A 56 7.26 9.80 22.43
N ALA A 57 6.29 10.36 21.70
CA ALA A 57 6.48 11.57 20.91
C ALA A 57 6.96 12.76 21.77
N GLN A 58 6.35 12.98 22.93
CA GLN A 58 6.78 14.00 23.90
C GLN A 58 8.23 13.79 24.37
N LYS A 59 8.64 12.54 24.63
CA LYS A 59 10.01 12.24 25.04
C LYS A 59 11.01 12.47 23.89
N ARG A 60 10.59 12.27 22.65
CA ARG A 60 11.41 12.52 21.45
C ARG A 60 11.52 14.02 21.18
N ALA A 61 10.42 14.77 21.24
CA ALA A 61 10.42 16.23 21.17
C ALA A 61 11.34 16.86 22.23
N ALA A 62 11.32 16.37 23.47
CA ALA A 62 12.20 16.87 24.54
C ALA A 62 13.70 16.68 24.25
N LEU A 63 14.07 15.76 23.35
CA LEU A 63 15.45 15.52 22.90
C LEU A 63 15.79 16.26 21.60
N ASN A 64 14.80 16.76 20.88
CA ASN A 64 14.92 17.35 19.55
C ASN A 64 14.25 18.74 19.54
N PRO A 65 15.01 19.82 19.81
CA PRO A 65 14.45 21.18 19.88
C PRO A 65 13.77 21.66 18.59
N ASP A 66 14.05 21.01 17.47
CA ASP A 66 13.55 21.29 16.14
C ASP A 66 12.31 20.45 15.74
N ASP A 67 11.81 19.63 16.67
CA ASP A 67 10.58 18.84 16.58
C ASP A 67 9.47 19.57 17.37
N THR A 68 8.93 20.62 16.75
CA THR A 68 8.14 21.67 17.45
C THR A 68 6.63 21.53 17.32
N VAL A 69 6.14 20.53 16.58
CA VAL A 69 4.70 20.35 16.28
C VAL A 69 4.15 19.19 17.12
N ASP A 70 4.34 17.95 16.67
CA ASP A 70 3.70 16.78 17.27
C ASP A 70 4.69 15.82 17.97
N GLY A 71 6.00 16.09 17.92
CA GLY A 71 7.03 15.23 18.53
C GLY A 71 7.35 13.98 17.71
N THR A 72 6.97 14.01 16.43
CA THR A 72 7.01 12.88 15.49
C THR A 72 8.08 13.01 14.41
N LYS A 73 8.80 14.14 14.34
CA LYS A 73 9.77 14.43 13.25
C LYS A 73 10.84 13.36 13.06
N TYR A 74 11.12 12.62 14.11
CA TYR A 74 12.09 11.53 14.13
C TYR A 74 11.48 10.22 14.64
N LEU A 75 10.16 10.05 14.50
CA LEU A 75 9.40 8.96 15.04
C LEU A 75 8.18 8.65 14.17
N ASP A 76 8.24 7.51 13.48
CA ASP A 76 7.04 6.86 12.96
C ASP A 76 6.51 5.85 13.98
N ILE A 77 5.21 5.85 14.22
CA ILE A 77 4.53 4.82 15.01
C ILE A 77 3.57 4.06 14.09
N VAL A 78 3.86 2.78 13.89
CA VAL A 78 3.01 1.87 13.13
C VAL A 78 2.16 1.08 14.12
N THR A 79 0.84 1.20 14.00
CA THR A 79 -0.14 0.55 14.86
C THR A 79 -1.14 -0.23 14.04
N ASN A 80 -1.91 -1.07 14.71
CA ASN A 80 -3.07 -1.74 14.16
C ASN A 80 -4.35 -1.29 14.89
N ALA A 81 -5.36 -0.81 14.14
CA ALA A 81 -6.67 -0.41 14.66
C ALA A 81 -7.71 -1.53 14.69
N MET A 82 -7.41 -2.70 14.13
CA MET A 82 -8.27 -3.87 14.24
C MET A 82 -7.52 -5.06 14.83
N PRO A 83 -8.19 -6.07 15.40
CA PRO A 83 -7.51 -7.21 15.97
C PRO A 83 -6.68 -7.97 14.92
N SER A 84 -5.37 -8.08 15.13
CA SER A 84 -4.54 -9.02 14.39
C SER A 84 -4.73 -10.44 14.90
N TYR A 85 -4.87 -11.41 13.99
CA TYR A 85 -4.71 -12.80 14.37
C TYR A 85 -3.24 -13.09 14.69
N PHE A 86 -2.99 -13.84 15.78
CA PHE A 86 -1.64 -14.21 16.19
C PHE A 86 -0.83 -14.92 15.10
N HIS A 87 -1.49 -15.69 14.22
CA HIS A 87 -0.85 -16.36 13.09
C HIS A 87 -0.36 -15.38 12.01
N SER A 88 -0.95 -14.18 11.93
CA SER A 88 -0.62 -13.15 10.94
C SER A 88 0.44 -12.16 11.44
N ASN A 89 0.75 -12.15 12.75
CA ASN A 89 1.68 -11.20 13.37
C ASN A 89 3.10 -11.29 12.78
N SER A 90 3.63 -12.50 12.62
CA SER A 90 4.98 -12.69 12.09
C SER A 90 5.10 -12.23 10.64
N ASN A 91 4.07 -12.48 9.83
CA ASN A 91 4.03 -12.02 8.45
C ASN A 91 4.01 -10.49 8.41
N ALA A 92 3.10 -9.87 9.18
CA ALA A 92 2.96 -8.41 9.23
C ALA A 92 4.24 -7.71 9.71
N SER A 93 4.91 -8.22 10.75
CA SER A 93 6.20 -7.67 11.18
C SER A 93 7.30 -7.87 10.15
N THR A 94 7.34 -9.01 9.45
CA THR A 94 8.35 -9.27 8.42
C THR A 94 8.15 -8.38 7.20
N THR A 95 6.90 -8.04 6.87
CA THR A 95 6.54 -7.13 5.78
C THR A 95 7.18 -5.75 5.94
N LEU A 96 7.13 -5.15 7.14
CA LEU A 96 7.81 -3.88 7.39
C LEU A 96 9.33 -3.99 7.15
N ILE A 97 9.97 -5.02 7.72
CA ILE A 97 11.43 -5.19 7.57
C ILE A 97 11.81 -5.40 6.10
N LYS A 98 11.05 -6.22 5.35
CA LYS A 98 11.30 -6.45 3.93
C LYS A 98 11.17 -5.16 3.12
N GLY A 99 10.14 -4.36 3.38
CA GLY A 99 9.94 -3.08 2.71
C GLY A 99 11.06 -2.09 2.99
N LEU A 100 11.50 -1.97 4.25
CA LEU A 100 12.63 -1.11 4.64
C LEU A 100 13.97 -1.58 4.06
N LEU A 101 14.14 -2.88 3.83
CA LEU A 101 15.34 -3.45 3.20
C LEU A 101 15.32 -3.36 1.66
N SER A 102 14.20 -2.97 1.05
CA SER A 102 14.05 -2.79 -0.40
C SER A 102 14.69 -1.49 -0.89
N VAL A 103 16.00 -1.34 -0.64
CA VAL A 103 16.76 -0.11 -0.93
C VAL A 103 16.83 0.23 -2.42
N ASP A 104 16.85 -0.79 -3.28
CA ASP A 104 16.92 -0.64 -4.73
C ASP A 104 15.55 -0.37 -5.37
N ALA A 105 14.46 -0.68 -4.65
CA ALA A 105 13.09 -0.43 -5.06
C ALA A 105 12.27 0.05 -3.83
N PRO A 106 12.43 1.33 -3.44
CA PRO A 106 11.81 1.86 -2.23
C PRO A 106 10.29 1.74 -2.27
N MET A 107 9.71 1.30 -1.16
CA MET A 107 8.27 1.11 -1.02
C MET A 107 7.66 2.20 -0.13
N THR A 108 6.44 2.64 -0.46
CA THR A 108 5.62 3.41 0.48
C THR A 108 5.04 2.50 1.56
N TYR A 109 4.57 3.06 2.68
CA TYR A 109 3.92 2.27 3.72
C TYR A 109 2.68 1.52 3.20
N GLU A 110 1.92 2.11 2.28
CA GLU A 110 0.79 1.46 1.62
C GLU A 110 1.23 0.26 0.78
N GLN A 111 2.34 0.38 0.06
CA GLN A 111 2.90 -0.71 -0.73
C GLN A 111 3.42 -1.82 0.19
N MET A 112 4.14 -1.47 1.26
CA MET A 112 4.59 -2.43 2.25
C MET A 112 3.40 -3.17 2.84
N PHE A 113 2.39 -2.47 3.37
CA PHE A 113 1.31 -3.09 4.12
C PHE A 113 0.19 -3.69 3.26
N SER A 114 0.28 -3.59 1.94
CA SER A 114 -0.64 -4.26 1.01
C SER A 114 -0.70 -5.79 1.21
N SER A 115 0.37 -6.40 1.73
CA SER A 115 0.46 -7.84 2.00
C SER A 115 0.03 -8.24 3.42
N VAL A 116 -0.36 -7.27 4.25
CA VAL A 116 -0.83 -7.53 5.61
C VAL A 116 -2.26 -8.08 5.56
N ASP A 117 -2.60 -8.96 6.50
CA ASP A 117 -3.93 -9.56 6.58
C ASP A 117 -5.02 -8.48 6.59
N ARG A 118 -6.02 -8.60 5.72
CA ARG A 118 -7.16 -7.66 5.61
C ARG A 118 -7.99 -7.49 6.89
N ALA A 119 -7.85 -8.40 7.85
CA ALA A 119 -8.45 -8.25 9.18
C ALA A 119 -7.71 -7.21 10.03
N GLN A 120 -6.50 -6.80 9.64
CA GLN A 120 -5.72 -5.73 10.25
C GLN A 120 -5.96 -4.42 9.51
N VAL A 121 -5.99 -3.33 10.26
CA VAL A 121 -5.99 -1.97 9.71
C VAL A 121 -4.73 -1.31 10.24
N VAL A 122 -3.69 -1.32 9.42
CA VAL A 122 -2.41 -0.70 9.77
C VAL A 122 -2.55 0.81 9.63
N LEU A 123 -2.19 1.52 10.68
CA LEU A 123 -2.15 2.98 10.73
C LEU A 123 -0.71 3.38 11.03
N VAL A 124 -0.18 4.28 10.22
CA VAL A 124 1.07 4.96 10.51
C VAL A 124 0.71 6.35 11.01
N THR A 125 1.44 6.82 12.01
CA THR A 125 1.37 8.18 12.54
C THR A 125 2.77 8.68 12.74
N GLY A 126 3.02 9.94 12.46
CA GLY A 126 4.32 10.57 12.46
C GLY A 126 4.98 10.64 11.08
N GLU A 127 4.38 10.02 10.04
CA GLU A 127 4.87 10.19 8.68
C GLU A 127 4.47 11.54 8.07
N GLU A 128 3.60 12.31 8.73
CA GLU A 128 3.03 13.55 8.20
C GLU A 128 4.07 14.67 8.00
N ASP A 129 5.22 14.56 8.66
CA ASP A 129 6.37 15.46 8.59
C ASP A 129 7.57 14.88 7.80
N ASN A 130 7.52 13.60 7.41
CA ASN A 130 8.48 12.97 6.53
C ASN A 130 8.18 13.40 5.08
N VAL A 131 8.88 14.42 4.61
CA VAL A 131 8.97 14.68 3.16
C VAL A 131 9.87 13.61 2.55
N PHE A 132 9.30 12.45 2.18
CA PHE A 132 9.95 11.60 1.19
C PHE A 132 10.06 12.41 -0.11
N THR A 133 11.26 12.93 -0.37
CA THR A 133 11.64 13.41 -1.69
C THR A 133 12.41 12.28 -2.36
N PRO A 134 11.80 11.50 -3.28
CA PRO A 134 12.59 10.61 -4.12
C PRO A 134 13.54 11.49 -4.93
N GLY A 135 14.81 11.52 -4.52
CA GLY A 135 15.91 12.23 -5.19
C GLY A 135 16.44 11.53 -6.43
N MET A 136 15.70 10.58 -7.00
CA MET A 136 15.98 10.02 -8.32
C MET A 136 14.93 10.59 -9.27
N ALA A 137 15.39 11.25 -10.33
CA ALA A 137 14.54 11.44 -11.51
C ALA A 137 13.94 10.07 -11.83
N ILE A 138 12.61 9.99 -11.90
CA ILE A 138 11.92 8.79 -12.38
C ILE A 138 12.38 8.62 -13.83
N GLY A 139 13.42 7.81 -14.00
CA GLY A 139 13.82 7.30 -15.29
C GLY A 139 12.62 6.59 -15.90
N PRO A 140 12.46 6.65 -17.23
CA PRO A 140 11.25 6.23 -17.89
C PRO A 140 10.89 4.80 -17.46
N VAL A 141 9.67 4.64 -16.93
CA VAL A 141 9.06 3.33 -16.78
C VAL A 141 9.05 2.71 -18.17
N ALA A 142 9.93 1.73 -18.38
CA ALA A 142 9.96 0.95 -19.60
C ALA A 142 8.64 0.16 -19.67
N GLY A 143 7.64 0.71 -20.38
CA GLY A 143 6.45 -0.04 -20.79
C GLY A 143 5.08 0.55 -20.42
N GLY A 144 4.98 1.73 -19.81
CA GLY A 144 3.69 2.37 -19.57
C GLY A 144 3.85 3.86 -19.28
N GLY A 145 3.51 4.71 -20.26
CA GLY A 145 3.65 6.16 -20.17
C GLY A 145 2.76 6.77 -19.09
N GLY A 146 3.26 6.84 -17.86
CA GLY A 146 2.62 7.56 -16.77
C GLY A 146 2.59 9.07 -17.05
N PHE A 147 1.47 9.71 -16.74
CA PHE A 147 1.31 11.16 -16.85
C PHE A 147 1.69 11.82 -15.53
N THR A 148 2.42 12.93 -15.59
CA THR A 148 2.71 13.80 -14.44
C THR A 148 2.69 15.26 -14.90
N MET A 149 2.04 16.11 -14.10
CA MET A 149 2.01 17.55 -14.26
C MET A 149 2.19 18.19 -12.88
N GLU A 150 3.05 19.19 -12.78
CA GLU A 150 3.34 19.91 -11.54
C GLU A 150 3.28 21.41 -11.81
N GLU A 151 2.61 22.13 -10.93
CA GLU A 151 2.36 23.57 -11.03
C GLU A 151 2.58 24.21 -9.65
N GLY A 152 2.92 25.49 -9.63
CA GLY A 152 3.11 26.23 -8.39
C GLY A 152 2.62 27.66 -8.55
N GLY A 153 2.18 28.26 -7.45
CA GLY A 153 1.68 29.62 -7.49
C GLY A 153 1.26 30.14 -6.12
N SER A 154 0.61 31.30 -6.15
CA SER A 154 -0.01 31.92 -4.99
C SER A 154 -1.31 32.56 -5.41
N VAL A 155 -2.36 32.40 -4.60
CA VAL A 155 -3.66 33.06 -4.82
C VAL A 155 -4.01 33.93 -3.61
N ALA A 156 -4.48 35.16 -3.85
CA ALA A 156 -5.01 36.02 -2.81
C ALA A 156 -6.40 35.54 -2.33
N LYS A 157 -6.90 36.13 -1.24
CA LYS A 157 -8.24 35.82 -0.71
C LYS A 157 -9.33 36.05 -1.77
N GLY A 158 -10.06 34.99 -2.11
CA GLY A 158 -11.13 34.98 -3.10
C GLY A 158 -10.65 34.89 -4.56
N GLU A 159 -9.34 34.88 -4.79
CA GLU A 159 -8.78 34.67 -6.12
C GLU A 159 -8.88 33.19 -6.52
N GLN A 160 -9.04 32.94 -7.81
CA GLN A 160 -9.12 31.60 -8.40
C GLN A 160 -8.06 31.45 -9.47
N GLN A 161 -7.25 30.41 -9.35
CA GLN A 161 -6.35 29.97 -10.41
C GLN A 161 -6.82 28.63 -10.97
N ARG A 162 -6.74 28.46 -12.30
CA ARG A 162 -7.29 27.30 -13.01
C ARG A 162 -6.19 26.58 -13.77
N PHE A 163 -6.27 25.25 -13.76
CA PHE A 163 -5.33 24.35 -14.40
C PHE A 163 -6.09 23.28 -15.18
N GLU A 164 -5.52 22.85 -16.30
CA GLU A 164 -6.02 21.72 -17.07
C GLU A 164 -4.87 20.86 -17.59
N THR A 165 -5.06 19.54 -17.57
CA THR A 165 -4.14 18.64 -18.26
C THR A 165 -4.36 18.69 -19.77
N PRO A 166 -3.39 18.23 -20.59
CA PRO A 166 -3.69 17.65 -21.89
C PRO A 166 -4.75 16.54 -21.77
N GLU A 167 -5.29 16.08 -22.90
CA GLU A 167 -6.13 14.87 -22.88
C GLU A 167 -5.28 13.68 -22.42
N VAL A 168 -5.65 13.08 -21.30
CA VAL A 168 -4.96 11.93 -20.70
C VAL A 168 -5.80 10.67 -20.87
N PRO A 169 -5.20 9.47 -20.97
CA PRO A 169 -5.95 8.22 -21.17
C PRO A 169 -6.95 7.89 -20.06
N ALA A 170 -7.87 6.96 -20.32
CA ALA A 170 -8.66 6.32 -19.28
C ALA A 170 -7.75 5.73 -18.19
N GLY A 171 -8.15 5.84 -16.93
CA GLY A 171 -7.31 5.40 -15.80
C GLY A 171 -7.61 6.15 -14.51
N LYS A 172 -6.84 5.82 -13.47
CA LYS A 172 -6.90 6.50 -12.18
C LYS A 172 -5.80 7.55 -12.08
N TYR A 173 -6.14 8.68 -11.47
CA TYR A 173 -5.24 9.80 -11.28
C TYR A 173 -5.40 10.33 -9.85
N VAL A 174 -4.31 10.87 -9.32
CA VAL A 174 -4.30 11.60 -8.05
C VAL A 174 -3.95 13.06 -8.34
N VAL A 175 -4.70 13.97 -7.73
CA VAL A 175 -4.47 15.41 -7.74
C VAL A 175 -4.14 15.82 -6.31
N THR A 176 -2.96 16.38 -6.08
CA THR A 176 -2.52 16.84 -4.76
C THR A 176 -2.28 18.33 -4.77
N LEU A 177 -2.69 19.00 -3.72
CA LEU A 177 -2.34 20.36 -3.38
C LEU A 177 -1.53 20.31 -2.08
N ASP A 178 -0.39 20.99 -2.04
CA ASP A 178 0.44 21.14 -0.86
C ASP A 178 0.78 22.62 -0.64
N HIS A 179 1.15 22.98 0.58
CA HIS A 179 1.78 24.26 0.85
C HIS A 179 3.11 24.38 0.10
N ASP A 180 3.41 25.57 -0.40
CA ASP A 180 4.80 25.86 -0.74
C ASP A 180 5.62 26.08 0.54
N ALA A 181 6.55 25.16 0.82
CA ALA A 181 7.45 25.25 1.97
C ALA A 181 8.29 26.55 1.97
N ALA A 182 8.47 27.21 0.81
CA ALA A 182 9.14 28.50 0.74
C ALA A 182 8.31 29.66 1.34
N LEU A 183 6.98 29.50 1.44
CA LEU A 183 6.04 30.49 1.95
C LEU A 183 4.99 29.78 2.85
N PRO A 184 5.40 29.31 4.05
CA PRO A 184 4.54 28.50 4.90
C PRO A 184 3.33 29.30 5.41
N GLY A 185 2.14 28.69 5.33
CA GLY A 185 0.86 29.26 5.73
C GLY A 185 -0.11 29.47 4.56
N GLY A 186 -1.23 30.13 4.84
CA GLY A 186 -2.32 30.27 3.88
C GLY A 186 -3.34 29.12 3.97
N ASP A 187 -4.34 29.19 3.13
CA ASP A 187 -5.49 28.29 3.03
C ASP A 187 -5.92 28.30 1.56
N ALA A 188 -5.24 27.51 0.74
CA ALA A 188 -5.59 27.32 -0.66
C ALA A 188 -6.44 26.05 -0.79
N ASP A 189 -7.65 26.19 -1.34
CA ASP A 189 -8.59 25.08 -1.52
C ASP A 189 -8.58 24.57 -2.97
N LEU A 190 -8.66 23.27 -3.12
CA LEU A 190 -8.61 22.47 -4.33
C LEU A 190 -10.02 22.04 -4.74
N TYR A 191 -10.34 22.31 -6.01
CA TYR A 191 -11.52 21.82 -6.68
C TYR A 191 -11.08 21.04 -7.91
N VAL A 192 -11.54 19.81 -8.06
CA VAL A 192 -11.20 18.95 -9.20
C VAL A 192 -12.46 18.49 -9.91
N LYS A 193 -12.43 18.50 -11.24
CA LYS A 193 -13.51 17.97 -12.08
C LYS A 193 -12.95 17.34 -13.36
N ALA A 194 -13.48 16.18 -13.74
CA ALA A 194 -13.12 15.49 -14.97
C ALA A 194 -13.94 16.04 -16.16
N GLY A 195 -13.28 16.27 -17.29
CA GLY A 195 -13.90 16.63 -18.57
C GLY A 195 -14.48 18.04 -18.68
N ALA A 196 -14.60 18.79 -17.59
CA ALA A 196 -15.04 20.19 -17.60
C ALA A 196 -14.41 20.99 -16.44
N PRO A 197 -14.22 22.32 -16.59
CA PRO A 197 -13.72 23.17 -15.50
C PRO A 197 -14.63 23.14 -14.26
N PRO A 198 -14.09 22.99 -13.04
CA PRO A 198 -14.88 23.10 -11.82
C PRO A 198 -15.33 24.56 -11.57
N THR A 199 -16.42 24.72 -10.81
CA THR A 199 -16.91 26.01 -10.31
C THR A 199 -17.04 25.96 -8.79
N LEU A 200 -17.32 27.11 -8.15
CA LEU A 200 -17.65 27.17 -6.72
C LEU A 200 -19.01 26.54 -6.37
N SER A 201 -19.74 25.96 -7.34
CA SER A 201 -20.99 25.21 -7.14
C SER A 201 -21.02 23.85 -7.84
N ALA A 202 -19.98 23.48 -8.60
CA ALA A 202 -19.91 22.24 -9.37
C ALA A 202 -18.47 21.70 -9.44
N TRP A 203 -18.23 20.60 -8.74
CA TRP A 203 -16.95 19.88 -8.69
C TRP A 203 -17.22 18.38 -8.54
N ASP A 204 -16.22 17.55 -8.86
CA ASP A 204 -16.28 16.11 -8.59
C ASP A 204 -15.61 15.80 -7.24
N CYS A 205 -14.54 16.54 -6.91
CA CYS A 205 -13.81 16.40 -5.66
C CYS A 205 -13.39 17.75 -5.10
N ARG A 206 -13.58 17.90 -3.78
CA ARG A 206 -13.16 19.04 -2.97
C ARG A 206 -13.02 18.57 -1.51
N PRO A 207 -11.80 18.32 -1.02
CA PRO A 207 -11.56 17.74 0.31
C PRO A 207 -11.92 18.71 1.45
N TYR A 208 -11.72 20.02 1.24
CA TYR A 208 -11.96 21.09 2.21
C TYR A 208 -11.23 20.85 3.54
N ALA A 209 -9.97 20.47 3.44
CA ALA A 209 -9.11 20.36 4.61
C ALA A 209 -8.72 21.76 5.09
N GLY A 210 -8.43 21.92 6.39
CA GLY A 210 -7.87 23.19 6.87
C GLY A 210 -6.43 23.36 6.37
N GLY A 211 -6.15 24.43 5.63
CA GLY A 211 -4.85 24.68 5.02
C GLY A 211 -4.76 24.13 3.58
N SER A 212 -3.58 24.25 2.96
CA SER A 212 -3.38 23.93 1.54
C SER A 212 -2.99 22.48 1.26
N LYS A 213 -3.14 21.56 2.22
CA LYS A 213 -2.77 20.15 2.09
C LYS A 213 -4.01 19.32 1.75
N GLU A 214 -4.26 19.11 0.46
CA GLU A 214 -5.49 18.51 -0.04
C GLU A 214 -5.22 17.48 -1.15
N GLN A 215 -6.08 16.47 -1.24
CA GLN A 215 -5.92 15.40 -2.21
C GLN A 215 -7.25 14.91 -2.79
N CYS A 216 -7.28 14.72 -4.10
CA CYS A 216 -8.40 14.21 -4.86
C CYS A 216 -8.00 13.02 -5.72
N PHE A 217 -8.88 12.01 -5.79
CA PHE A 217 -8.74 10.91 -6.74
C PHE A 217 -9.73 11.07 -7.89
N VAL A 218 -9.24 10.91 -9.12
CA VAL A 218 -10.05 11.01 -10.34
C VAL A 218 -9.97 9.68 -11.08
N THR A 219 -11.11 9.17 -11.53
CA THR A 219 -11.17 8.00 -12.42
C THR A 219 -11.77 8.43 -13.76
N LEU A 220 -11.03 8.21 -14.83
CA LEU A 220 -11.47 8.47 -16.20
C LEU A 220 -11.88 7.15 -16.87
N ALA A 221 -13.13 7.06 -17.32
CA ALA A 221 -13.62 5.89 -18.04
C ALA A 221 -13.20 5.86 -19.53
N ALA A 222 -12.84 7.02 -20.08
CA ALA A 222 -12.35 7.24 -21.44
C ALA A 222 -11.31 8.37 -21.40
N PRO A 223 -10.49 8.57 -22.46
CA PRO A 223 -9.59 9.70 -22.54
C PRO A 223 -10.32 11.03 -22.33
N ALA A 224 -9.82 11.85 -21.41
CA ALA A 224 -10.42 13.14 -21.06
C ALA A 224 -9.38 14.06 -20.39
N LYS A 225 -9.70 15.35 -20.28
CA LYS A 225 -8.94 16.30 -19.47
C LYS A 225 -9.32 16.20 -17.99
N ILE A 226 -8.36 16.47 -17.11
CA ILE A 226 -8.59 16.71 -15.69
C ILE A 226 -8.44 18.21 -15.47
N HIS A 227 -9.46 18.85 -14.88
CA HIS A 227 -9.44 20.26 -14.53
C HIS A 227 -9.30 20.42 -13.03
N ALA A 228 -8.38 21.30 -12.61
CA ALA A 228 -8.20 21.70 -11.24
C ALA A 228 -8.40 23.22 -11.10
N MET A 229 -8.93 23.66 -9.97
CA MET A 229 -9.05 25.06 -9.60
C MET A 229 -8.60 25.21 -8.16
N VAL A 230 -7.72 26.17 -7.93
CA VAL A 230 -7.19 26.53 -6.62
C VAL A 230 -7.78 27.88 -6.21
N VAL A 231 -8.29 27.98 -4.98
CA VAL A 231 -8.98 29.17 -4.46
C VAL A 231 -8.38 29.60 -3.13
N GLY A 232 -8.02 30.87 -2.98
CA GLY A 232 -7.45 31.39 -1.74
C GLY A 232 -8.50 31.78 -0.70
N TYR A 233 -8.35 31.33 0.55
CA TYR A 233 -9.28 31.63 1.65
C TYR A 233 -8.66 32.45 2.78
N ALA A 234 -7.36 32.30 3.04
CA ALA A 234 -6.71 33.12 4.06
C ALA A 234 -6.55 34.56 3.58
N ALA A 235 -6.54 35.51 4.53
CA ALA A 235 -6.34 36.94 4.25
C ALA A 235 -4.93 37.28 3.76
N ARG A 236 -3.97 36.37 3.96
CA ARG A 236 -2.62 36.42 3.40
C ARG A 236 -2.58 35.66 2.08
N ASP A 237 -1.51 35.85 1.33
CA ASP A 237 -1.23 35.07 0.13
C ASP A 237 -1.18 33.57 0.44
N ASN A 238 -1.83 32.78 -0.40
CA ASN A 238 -1.96 31.33 -0.23
C ASN A 238 -1.07 30.65 -1.26
N ALA A 239 0.20 30.45 -0.91
CA ALA A 239 1.18 29.79 -1.77
C ALA A 239 0.97 28.27 -1.78
N TYR A 240 1.07 27.65 -2.95
CA TYR A 240 0.76 26.24 -3.15
C TYR A 240 1.63 25.57 -4.21
N LYS A 241 1.68 24.24 -4.13
CA LYS A 241 2.15 23.33 -5.17
C LYS A 241 1.04 22.37 -5.53
N LEU A 242 0.71 22.30 -6.81
CA LEU A 242 -0.29 21.39 -7.38
C LEU A 242 0.44 20.29 -8.15
N ALA A 243 0.05 19.03 -7.97
CA ALA A 243 0.50 17.93 -8.80
C ALA A 243 -0.67 17.07 -9.28
N ILE A 244 -0.62 16.62 -10.52
CA ILE A 244 -1.54 15.64 -11.10
C ILE A 244 -0.71 14.46 -11.60
N ARG A 245 -0.96 13.26 -11.07
CA ARG A 245 -0.18 12.05 -11.39
C ARG A 245 -1.10 10.91 -11.76
N SER A 246 -0.78 10.18 -12.82
CA SER A 246 -1.44 8.89 -13.10
C SER A 246 -1.07 7.90 -12.02
N VAL A 247 -2.07 7.19 -11.48
CA VAL A 247 -1.85 6.04 -10.62
C VAL A 247 -1.50 4.87 -11.53
N PRO A 248 -0.29 4.28 -11.43
CA PRO A 248 0.06 3.10 -12.21
C PRO A 248 -1.00 2.03 -11.98
N THR A 249 -1.71 1.68 -13.05
CA THR A 249 -2.57 0.50 -13.02
C THR A 249 -1.65 -0.68 -13.29
N PRO A 250 -1.65 -1.77 -12.48
CA PRO A 250 -0.79 -2.92 -12.73
C PRO A 250 -0.97 -3.37 -14.18
N VAL A 251 0.11 -3.29 -14.95
CA VAL A 251 0.09 -3.51 -16.41
C VAL A 251 -0.23 -4.96 -16.80
N ASN A 252 -0.31 -5.87 -15.82
CA ASN A 252 -0.65 -7.28 -16.00
C ASN A 252 -1.72 -7.74 -15.01
N ALA A 253 -2.88 -7.07 -14.95
CA ALA A 253 -4.05 -7.67 -14.30
C ALA A 253 -4.44 -8.94 -15.07
N TRP A 254 -3.97 -10.10 -14.60
CA TRP A 254 -4.28 -11.39 -15.19
C TRP A 254 -5.80 -11.59 -15.18
N ALA A 255 -6.37 -11.85 -16.35
CA ALA A 255 -7.80 -12.07 -16.50
C ALA A 255 -8.30 -13.38 -15.86
N GLY A 256 -7.39 -14.14 -15.25
CA GLY A 256 -7.61 -15.49 -14.74
C GLY A 256 -7.34 -16.57 -15.79
N LEU A 257 -7.50 -17.81 -15.35
CA LEU A 257 -7.42 -19.02 -16.16
C LEU A 257 -8.71 -19.81 -15.92
N GLU A 258 -9.38 -20.26 -16.97
CA GLU A 258 -10.52 -21.17 -16.85
C GLU A 258 -10.36 -22.28 -17.88
N GLU A 259 -10.08 -23.49 -17.40
CA GLU A 259 -9.79 -24.65 -18.23
C GLU A 259 -10.65 -25.83 -17.81
N SER A 260 -11.05 -26.68 -18.74
CA SER A 260 -11.86 -27.87 -18.46
C SER A 260 -11.40 -29.07 -19.28
N GLY A 261 -11.51 -30.27 -18.72
CA GLY A 261 -11.06 -31.47 -19.40
C GLY A 261 -11.32 -32.75 -18.61
N ALA A 262 -10.63 -33.82 -19.03
CA ALA A 262 -10.64 -35.11 -18.35
C ALA A 262 -9.21 -35.66 -18.24
N VAL A 263 -8.98 -36.48 -17.21
CA VAL A 263 -7.74 -37.22 -16.95
C VAL A 263 -8.08 -38.66 -16.55
N ALA A 264 -7.44 -39.63 -17.20
CA ALA A 264 -7.47 -41.03 -16.78
C ALA A 264 -6.51 -41.28 -15.59
N LYS A 265 -6.52 -42.50 -15.04
CA LYS A 265 -5.63 -42.88 -13.94
C LYS A 265 -4.17 -42.68 -14.34
N ASN A 266 -3.43 -41.90 -13.55
CA ASN A 266 -2.04 -41.47 -13.76
C ASN A 266 -1.80 -40.54 -14.97
N GLU A 267 -2.85 -40.05 -15.62
CA GLU A 267 -2.72 -39.00 -16.64
C GLU A 267 -2.57 -37.63 -15.95
N GLU A 268 -1.72 -36.78 -16.53
CA GLU A 268 -1.40 -35.44 -16.02
C GLU A 268 -1.68 -34.39 -17.11
N LYS A 269 -2.32 -33.28 -16.72
CA LYS A 269 -2.52 -32.08 -17.54
C LYS A 269 -1.81 -30.91 -16.87
N HIS A 270 -1.10 -30.09 -17.64
CA HIS A 270 -0.31 -28.98 -17.13
C HIS A 270 -0.82 -27.64 -17.67
N PHE A 271 -0.78 -26.63 -16.81
CA PHE A 271 -1.22 -25.25 -17.08
C PHE A 271 -0.19 -24.28 -16.52
N GLU A 272 -0.06 -23.11 -17.14
CA GLU A 272 0.80 -22.03 -16.66
C GLU A 272 0.12 -20.67 -16.84
N THR A 273 0.45 -19.73 -15.96
CA THR A 273 0.07 -18.33 -16.09
C THR A 273 1.10 -17.59 -16.96
N PRO A 274 0.77 -16.40 -17.49
CA PRO A 274 1.81 -15.42 -17.85
C PRO A 274 2.65 -15.03 -16.62
N GLU A 275 3.69 -14.22 -16.81
CA GLU A 275 4.39 -13.62 -15.66
C GLU A 275 3.42 -12.71 -14.89
N LEU A 276 3.19 -13.06 -13.64
CA LEU A 276 2.30 -12.36 -12.73
C LEU A 276 3.12 -11.53 -11.75
N ASP A 277 2.63 -10.33 -11.42
CA ASP A 277 3.23 -9.46 -10.41
C ASP A 277 3.03 -10.04 -8.99
N PRO A 278 3.75 -9.53 -7.97
CA PRO A 278 3.53 -9.95 -6.59
C PRO A 278 2.07 -9.78 -6.16
N GLY A 279 1.51 -10.81 -5.54
CA GLY A 279 0.07 -10.88 -5.27
C GLY A 279 -0.38 -12.24 -4.75
N THR A 280 -1.64 -12.33 -4.36
CA THR A 280 -2.26 -13.60 -3.96
C THR A 280 -3.16 -14.09 -5.09
N TYR A 281 -2.93 -15.32 -5.53
CA TYR A 281 -3.64 -15.98 -6.60
C TYR A 281 -4.29 -17.25 -6.08
N THR A 282 -5.49 -17.55 -6.55
CA THR A 282 -6.27 -18.71 -6.12
C THR A 282 -6.53 -19.62 -7.29
N PHE A 283 -6.20 -20.91 -7.14
CA PHE A 283 -6.52 -21.98 -8.08
C PHE A 283 -7.55 -22.92 -7.45
N GLU A 284 -8.70 -23.06 -8.10
CA GLU A 284 -9.80 -23.92 -7.67
C GLU A 284 -10.05 -25.00 -8.71
N LEU A 285 -10.05 -26.25 -8.26
CA LEU A 285 -10.40 -27.42 -9.04
C LEU A 285 -11.81 -27.88 -8.63
N SER A 286 -12.64 -28.17 -9.62
CA SER A 286 -13.95 -28.80 -9.46
C SER A 286 -14.13 -29.89 -10.52
N GLY A 287 -15.04 -30.85 -10.33
CA GLY A 287 -15.28 -31.90 -11.33
C GLY A 287 -15.87 -33.18 -10.76
N THR A 288 -15.71 -34.29 -11.48
CA THR A 288 -16.15 -35.63 -11.04
C THR A 288 -14.99 -36.62 -11.00
N GLY A 289 -15.17 -37.74 -10.29
CA GLY A 289 -14.10 -38.70 -10.05
C GLY A 289 -13.11 -38.20 -9.00
N ASP A 290 -11.84 -38.50 -9.21
CA ASP A 290 -10.73 -38.18 -8.31
C ASP A 290 -9.60 -37.54 -9.12
N ALA A 291 -9.66 -36.23 -9.29
CA ALA A 291 -8.61 -35.44 -9.92
C ALA A 291 -7.96 -34.53 -8.87
N ASP A 292 -6.64 -34.60 -8.76
CA ASP A 292 -5.85 -33.84 -7.81
C ASP A 292 -5.17 -32.63 -8.47
N LEU A 293 -5.17 -31.51 -7.77
CA LEU A 293 -4.50 -30.26 -8.08
C LEU A 293 -3.13 -30.17 -7.39
N TYR A 294 -2.13 -29.78 -8.18
CA TYR A 294 -0.79 -29.46 -7.73
C TYR A 294 -0.45 -28.08 -8.27
N VAL A 295 -0.01 -27.17 -7.41
CA VAL A 295 0.40 -25.83 -7.81
C VAL A 295 1.82 -25.56 -7.32
N ARG A 296 2.61 -24.90 -8.16
CA ARG A 296 3.99 -24.51 -7.86
C ARG A 296 4.37 -23.20 -8.55
N THR A 297 5.16 -22.40 -7.87
CA THR A 297 5.67 -21.10 -8.34
C THR A 297 7.02 -21.26 -9.04
N GLY A 298 7.24 -20.53 -10.14
CA GLY A 298 8.52 -20.45 -10.85
C GLY A 298 8.95 -21.70 -11.63
N ALA A 299 8.36 -22.87 -11.37
CA ALA A 299 8.63 -24.11 -12.09
C ALA A 299 7.41 -25.05 -12.08
N ALA A 300 7.34 -25.97 -13.05
CA ALA A 300 6.29 -26.97 -13.11
C ALA A 300 6.28 -27.88 -11.85
N PRO A 301 5.10 -28.17 -11.27
CA PRO A 301 4.98 -29.16 -10.22
C PRO A 301 5.20 -30.58 -10.76
N THR A 302 5.58 -31.50 -9.87
CA THR A 302 5.67 -32.93 -10.13
C THR A 302 4.91 -33.70 -9.05
N SER A 303 4.70 -35.00 -9.24
CA SER A 303 4.15 -35.88 -8.20
C SER A 303 5.02 -36.08 -6.96
N ALA A 304 6.22 -35.49 -6.92
CA ALA A 304 7.11 -35.46 -5.75
C ALA A 304 7.41 -34.02 -5.24
N THR A 305 7.13 -32.98 -6.04
CA THR A 305 7.50 -31.59 -5.72
C THR A 305 6.37 -30.62 -6.08
N TRP A 306 5.80 -29.96 -5.08
CA TRP A 306 4.72 -28.99 -5.23
C TRP A 306 4.79 -27.97 -4.08
N ASP A 307 4.21 -26.79 -4.28
CA ASP A 307 4.07 -25.79 -3.22
C ASP A 307 2.70 -25.95 -2.52
N CYS A 308 1.66 -26.27 -3.30
CA CYS A 308 0.33 -26.52 -2.77
C CYS A 308 -0.30 -27.77 -3.39
N ARG A 309 -0.87 -28.60 -2.50
CA ARG A 309 -1.65 -29.80 -2.81
C ARG A 309 -2.61 -30.11 -1.65
N PRO A 310 -3.93 -29.88 -1.80
CA PRO A 310 -4.90 -30.04 -0.71
C PRO A 310 -5.21 -31.50 -0.36
N TYR A 311 -5.07 -32.41 -1.32
CA TYR A 311 -5.25 -33.86 -1.22
C TYR A 311 -6.58 -34.27 -0.56
N LYS A 312 -7.67 -33.71 -1.06
CA LYS A 312 -9.02 -34.07 -0.63
C LYS A 312 -9.52 -35.23 -1.49
N ASN A 313 -10.37 -36.08 -0.90
CA ASN A 313 -11.06 -37.10 -1.68
C ASN A 313 -11.98 -36.43 -2.71
N GLY A 314 -11.75 -36.68 -4.00
CA GLY A 314 -12.53 -36.15 -5.10
C GLY A 314 -12.01 -34.81 -5.66
N SER A 315 -12.53 -34.40 -6.82
CA SER A 315 -11.99 -33.30 -7.63
C SER A 315 -12.28 -31.86 -7.13
N ALA A 316 -12.55 -31.67 -5.82
CA ALA A 316 -12.91 -30.38 -5.23
C ALA A 316 -11.77 -29.83 -4.36
N GLU A 317 -10.83 -29.14 -4.99
CA GLU A 317 -9.57 -28.72 -4.38
C GLU A 317 -9.30 -27.21 -4.57
N LYS A 318 -8.57 -26.61 -3.63
CA LYS A 318 -8.24 -25.17 -3.65
C LYS A 318 -6.81 -24.93 -3.19
N CYS A 319 -6.06 -24.15 -3.97
CA CYS A 319 -4.73 -23.70 -3.65
C CYS A 319 -4.65 -22.17 -3.70
N ASP A 320 -4.21 -21.56 -2.61
CA ASP A 320 -3.88 -20.13 -2.56
C ASP A 320 -2.35 -19.99 -2.63
N VAL A 321 -1.88 -19.17 -3.55
CA VAL A 321 -0.46 -18.97 -3.87
C VAL A 321 -0.12 -17.51 -3.72
N VAL A 322 0.97 -17.21 -3.02
CA VAL A 322 1.45 -15.83 -2.86
C VAL A 322 2.75 -15.68 -3.65
N LEU A 323 2.74 -14.82 -4.67
CA LEU A 323 3.96 -14.39 -5.35
C LEU A 323 4.60 -13.24 -4.58
N GLN A 324 5.88 -13.42 -4.22
CA GLN A 324 6.71 -12.38 -3.60
C GLN A 324 7.41 -11.53 -4.67
N ASP A 325 7.79 -12.18 -5.77
CA ASP A 325 8.44 -11.57 -6.94
C ASP A 325 7.66 -11.94 -8.20
N ARG A 326 7.90 -11.20 -9.28
CA ARG A 326 7.28 -11.45 -10.57
C ARG A 326 7.66 -12.83 -11.08
N ALA A 327 6.68 -13.72 -11.24
CA ALA A 327 6.92 -15.11 -11.63
C ALA A 327 5.70 -15.73 -12.32
N LYS A 328 5.92 -16.86 -13.00
CA LYS A 328 4.82 -17.72 -13.46
C LYS A 328 4.34 -18.63 -12.33
N ILE A 329 3.05 -18.93 -12.33
CA ILE A 329 2.46 -20.00 -11.52
C ILE A 329 2.13 -21.17 -12.45
N PHE A 330 2.52 -22.36 -12.05
CA PHE A 330 2.27 -23.60 -12.77
C PHE A 330 1.27 -24.45 -11.99
N ALA A 331 0.24 -24.94 -12.67
CA ALA A 331 -0.73 -25.87 -12.13
C ALA A 331 -0.68 -27.20 -12.89
N MET A 332 -0.88 -28.30 -12.18
CA MET A 332 -1.01 -29.64 -12.76
C MET A 332 -2.25 -30.31 -12.17
N VAL A 333 -3.01 -30.97 -13.03
CA VAL A 333 -4.15 -31.80 -12.66
C VAL A 333 -3.82 -33.26 -12.98
N ARG A 334 -3.97 -34.16 -11.99
CA ARG A 334 -3.66 -35.59 -12.13
C ARG A 334 -4.84 -36.48 -11.77
N GLY A 335 -5.13 -37.49 -12.59
CA GLY A 335 -6.21 -38.45 -12.34
C GLY A 335 -5.81 -39.62 -11.44
N TYR A 336 -6.64 -39.95 -10.46
CA TYR A 336 -6.50 -41.10 -9.56
C TYR A 336 -7.60 -42.16 -9.72
N ALA A 337 -8.78 -41.77 -10.21
CA ALA A 337 -9.84 -42.68 -10.63
C ALA A 337 -9.61 -43.20 -12.06
N ALA A 338 -10.39 -44.20 -12.48
CA ALA A 338 -10.34 -44.73 -13.85
C ALA A 338 -10.53 -43.61 -14.90
N GLN A 339 -11.43 -42.67 -14.59
CA GLN A 339 -11.63 -41.44 -15.35
C GLN A 339 -12.16 -40.35 -14.41
N SER A 340 -11.57 -39.17 -14.48
CA SER A 340 -11.98 -37.97 -13.75
C SER A 340 -12.19 -36.81 -14.72
N THR A 341 -13.21 -35.98 -14.50
CA THR A 341 -13.34 -34.70 -15.21
C THR A 341 -12.93 -33.57 -14.28
N PHE A 342 -12.46 -32.47 -14.87
CA PHE A 342 -12.08 -31.30 -14.10
C PHE A 342 -12.47 -30.00 -14.79
N LYS A 343 -12.68 -28.98 -13.97
CA LYS A 343 -12.69 -27.55 -14.31
C LYS A 343 -11.74 -26.86 -13.34
N LEU A 344 -10.69 -26.25 -13.88
CA LEU A 344 -9.68 -25.48 -13.16
C LEU A 344 -9.94 -23.99 -13.37
N VAL A 345 -10.05 -23.24 -12.28
CA VAL A 345 -10.20 -21.78 -12.30
C VAL A 345 -9.06 -21.14 -11.52
N GLY A 346 -8.27 -20.28 -12.17
CA GLY A 346 -7.24 -19.46 -11.58
C GLY A 346 -7.66 -17.99 -11.58
N ARG A 347 -7.44 -17.27 -10.47
CA ARG A 347 -7.76 -15.85 -10.33
C ARG A 347 -6.75 -15.10 -9.49
#